data_AF-A0A8E4DF86-F1
#
_entry.id   AF-A0A8E4DF86-F1
#
_cell.length_a   1.000
_cell.length_b   1.000
_cell.length_c   1.000
_cell.angle_alpha   90.00
_cell.angle_beta   90.00
_cell.angle_gamma   90.00
#
_symmetry.space_group_name_H-M   'P 1'
#
loop_
_entity.id
_entity.type
_entity.pdbx_description
1 polymer ?
#
loop_
_entity_poly.entity_id
_entity_poly.type
_entity_poly.pdbx_seq_one_letter_code
_entity_poly.pdbx_strand_id
1 'polypeptide(L)'
;MAENLNLSDSAKAVGLSRKTLYTHIKEGKVSVTRYEGKRCIAVSELLRVYGNIDISAIQRVNTRLQPEKATSLRKKDTEVILSRLQEIQEDNNILRKEMQLLRETTQQLLTDQEQRRKEAENAVATRKENEALLLELENLKKRGWWRRILGR
;
A
#
# COMPACT_ATOMS: atom_id res chain seq x y z
N MET A 1 -4.16 -17.12 -24.15
CA MET A 1 -5.32 -16.33 -24.59
C MET A 1 -5.28 -16.25 -26.11
N ALA A 2 -6.28 -16.76 -26.81
CA ALA A 2 -6.37 -16.62 -28.26
C ALA A 2 -6.96 -15.24 -28.59
N GLU A 3 -6.18 -14.40 -29.26
CA GLU A 3 -6.65 -13.10 -29.73
C GLU A 3 -7.69 -13.32 -30.84
N ASN A 4 -8.86 -12.71 -30.69
CA ASN A 4 -9.99 -12.84 -31.62
C ASN A 4 -10.25 -11.48 -32.28
N LEU A 5 -10.23 -11.44 -33.61
CA LEU A 5 -10.47 -10.23 -34.40
C LEU A 5 -11.88 -10.25 -34.98
N ASN A 6 -12.56 -9.10 -35.00
CA ASN A 6 -13.80 -8.99 -35.74
C ASN A 6 -13.55 -9.15 -37.26
N LEU A 7 -14.59 -9.41 -38.05
CA LEU A 7 -14.44 -9.70 -39.47
C LEU A 7 -13.82 -8.55 -40.29
N SER A 8 -14.04 -7.30 -39.89
CA SER A 8 -13.46 -6.15 -40.59
C SER A 8 -11.97 -6.06 -40.36
N ASP A 9 -11.54 -6.27 -39.12
CA ASP A 9 -10.13 -6.22 -38.75
C ASP A 9 -9.39 -7.44 -39.25
N SER A 10 -10.03 -8.61 -39.24
CA SER A 10 -9.52 -9.83 -39.87
C SER A 10 -9.23 -9.63 -41.35
N ALA A 11 -10.15 -9.01 -42.11
CA ALA A 11 -9.98 -8.77 -43.53
C ALA A 11 -8.79 -7.83 -43.82
N LYS A 12 -8.63 -6.78 -42.99
CA LYS A 12 -7.50 -5.85 -43.07
C LYS A 12 -6.19 -6.53 -42.73
N ALA A 13 -6.17 -7.34 -41.67
CA ALA A 13 -4.98 -8.05 -41.21
C ALA A 13 -4.39 -8.96 -42.29
N VAL A 14 -5.25 -9.63 -43.06
CA VAL A 14 -4.81 -10.54 -44.14
C VAL A 14 -4.69 -9.85 -45.49
N GLY A 15 -4.95 -8.54 -45.58
CA GLY A 15 -4.89 -7.78 -46.83
C GLY A 15 -5.97 -8.16 -47.87
N LEU A 16 -7.11 -8.72 -47.44
CA LEU A 16 -8.20 -9.12 -48.32
C LEU A 16 -9.40 -8.17 -48.26
N SER A 17 -10.19 -8.17 -49.33
CA SER A 17 -11.52 -7.54 -49.27
C SER A 17 -12.44 -8.30 -48.31
N ARG A 18 -13.35 -7.58 -47.64
CA ARG A 18 -14.38 -8.23 -46.79
C ARG A 18 -15.18 -9.28 -47.56
N LYS A 19 -15.49 -9.02 -48.84
CA LYS A 19 -16.21 -9.95 -49.71
C LYS A 19 -15.47 -11.28 -49.84
N THR A 20 -14.17 -11.22 -50.13
CA THR A 20 -13.30 -12.40 -50.23
C THR A 20 -13.23 -13.16 -48.91
N LEU A 21 -13.08 -12.45 -47.79
CA LEU A 21 -13.08 -13.08 -46.47
C LEU A 21 -14.41 -13.79 -46.18
N TYR A 22 -15.56 -13.18 -46.50
CA TYR A 22 -16.88 -13.81 -46.37
C TYR A 22 -17.04 -15.05 -47.24
N THR A 23 -16.51 -15.03 -48.46
CA THR A 23 -16.49 -16.21 -49.34
C THR A 23 -15.69 -17.34 -48.70
N HIS A 24 -14.48 -17.07 -48.20
CA HIS A 24 -13.66 -18.08 -47.53
C HIS A 24 -14.31 -18.64 -46.25
N ILE A 25 -15.07 -17.82 -45.51
CA ILE A 25 -15.88 -18.29 -44.37
C ILE A 25 -16.99 -19.22 -44.86
N LYS A 26 -17.70 -18.85 -45.94
CA LYS A 26 -18.79 -19.64 -46.51
C LYS A 26 -18.29 -20.99 -47.07
N GLU A 27 -17.09 -21.00 -47.64
CA GLU A 27 -16.40 -22.20 -48.15
C GLU A 27 -15.80 -23.07 -47.04
N GLY A 28 -15.88 -22.65 -45.77
CA GLY A 28 -15.33 -23.40 -44.63
C GLY A 28 -13.81 -23.35 -44.51
N LYS A 29 -13.14 -22.48 -45.27
CA LYS A 29 -11.68 -22.33 -45.27
C LYS A 29 -11.17 -21.74 -43.95
N VAL A 30 -11.96 -20.84 -43.33
CA VAL A 30 -11.66 -20.17 -42.06
C VAL A 30 -12.81 -20.38 -41.08
N SER A 31 -12.51 -20.79 -39.85
CA SER A 31 -13.53 -20.92 -38.80
C SER A 31 -13.84 -19.57 -38.14
N VAL A 32 -15.10 -19.39 -37.73
CA VAL A 32 -15.60 -18.17 -37.09
C VAL A 32 -16.21 -18.55 -35.74
N THR A 33 -15.83 -17.83 -34.70
CA THR A 33 -16.41 -17.94 -33.36
C THR A 33 -17.29 -16.74 -33.06
N ARG A 34 -18.09 -16.83 -32.00
CA ARG A 34 -18.80 -15.66 -31.45
C ARG A 34 -18.15 -15.25 -30.14
N TYR A 35 -17.80 -13.99 -30.05
CA TYR A 35 -17.36 -13.35 -28.81
C TYR A 35 -18.27 -12.14 -28.57
N GLU A 36 -18.91 -12.10 -27.39
CA GLU A 36 -19.87 -11.03 -27.04
C GLU A 36 -20.95 -10.78 -28.12
N GLY A 37 -21.49 -11.86 -28.69
CA GLY A 37 -22.54 -11.80 -29.72
C GLY A 37 -22.07 -11.39 -31.12
N LYS A 38 -20.79 -11.00 -31.29
CA LYS A 38 -20.20 -10.61 -32.58
C LYS A 38 -19.40 -11.76 -33.18
N ARG A 39 -19.39 -11.83 -34.51
CA ARG A 39 -18.57 -12.81 -35.26
C ARG A 39 -17.12 -12.38 -35.26
N CYS A 40 -16.25 -13.27 -34.81
CA CYS A 40 -14.81 -13.07 -34.72
C CYS A 40 -14.06 -14.27 -35.30
N ILE A 41 -12.83 -14.04 -35.73
CA ILE A 41 -11.90 -15.08 -36.19
C ILE A 41 -10.68 -15.04 -35.29
N ALA A 42 -10.23 -16.22 -34.84
CA ALA A 42 -9.01 -16.33 -34.06
C ALA A 42 -7.79 -15.98 -34.93
N VAL A 43 -6.83 -15.27 -34.34
CA VAL A 43 -5.57 -14.93 -35.04
C VAL A 43 -4.83 -16.18 -35.53
N SER A 44 -4.86 -17.28 -34.76
CA SER A 44 -4.29 -18.57 -35.16
C SER A 44 -4.92 -19.15 -36.43
N GLU A 45 -6.22 -18.94 -36.64
CA GLU A 45 -6.93 -19.39 -37.84
C GLU A 45 -6.54 -18.55 -39.06
N LEU A 46 -6.35 -17.24 -38.88
CA LEU A 46 -5.86 -16.38 -39.96
C LEU A 46 -4.42 -16.76 -40.35
N LEU A 47 -3.55 -17.02 -39.37
CA LEU A 47 -2.19 -17.49 -39.61
C LEU A 47 -2.16 -18.83 -40.35
N ARG A 48 -3.00 -19.80 -39.93
CA ARG A 48 -3.08 -21.12 -40.55
C ARG A 48 -3.47 -21.05 -42.03
N VAL A 49 -4.38 -20.15 -42.37
CA VAL A 49 -5.00 -20.11 -43.72
C VAL A 49 -4.24 -19.19 -44.67
N TYR A 50 -3.71 -18.08 -44.18
CA TYR A 50 -3.09 -17.04 -45.02
C TYR A 50 -1.59 -16.87 -44.77
N GLY A 51 -1.04 -17.49 -43.73
CA GLY A 51 0.39 -17.51 -43.42
C GLY A 51 0.90 -16.22 -42.78
N ASN A 52 0.62 -15.07 -43.39
CA ASN A 52 1.07 -13.77 -42.91
C ASN A 52 -0.11 -12.86 -42.56
N ILE A 53 0.04 -12.09 -41.48
CA ILE A 53 -0.95 -11.10 -41.04
C ILE A 53 -0.25 -9.79 -40.62
N ASP A 54 -0.84 -8.66 -40.99
CA ASP A 54 -0.42 -7.34 -40.53
C ASP A 54 -1.34 -6.84 -39.41
N ILE A 55 -0.93 -7.12 -38.17
CA ILE A 55 -1.65 -6.68 -36.95
C ILE A 55 -1.51 -5.15 -36.76
N SER A 56 -0.43 -4.54 -37.28
CA SER A 56 -0.17 -3.09 -37.12
C SER A 56 -1.16 -2.21 -37.88
N ALA A 57 -1.75 -2.74 -38.97
CA ALA A 57 -2.79 -2.06 -39.74
C ALA A 57 -4.10 -1.91 -38.96
N ILE A 58 -4.35 -2.77 -37.96
CA ILE A 58 -5.58 -2.79 -37.15
C ILE A 58 -5.54 -1.66 -36.11
N GLN A 59 -4.41 -1.45 -35.43
CA GLN A 59 -4.25 -0.40 -34.42
C GLN A 59 -4.44 1.02 -34.98
N ARG A 60 -4.04 1.26 -36.23
CA ARG A 60 -4.11 2.59 -36.87
C ARG A 60 -5.54 3.09 -37.14
N VAL A 61 -6.53 2.20 -37.20
CA VAL A 61 -7.92 2.58 -37.52
C VAL A 61 -8.64 3.15 -36.29
N ASN A 62 -8.30 2.68 -35.08
CA ASN A 62 -8.88 3.22 -33.85
C ASN A 62 -8.29 4.59 -33.47
N THR A 63 -7.14 4.98 -34.03
CA THR A 63 -6.49 6.27 -33.76
C THR A 63 -7.02 7.43 -34.61
N ARG A 64 -7.87 7.18 -35.61
CA ARG A 64 -8.41 8.24 -36.50
C ARG A 64 -9.78 8.81 -36.07
N LEU A 65 -10.32 8.41 -34.92
CA LEU A 65 -11.54 9.00 -34.37
C LEU A 65 -11.19 10.06 -33.31
N GLN A 66 -11.21 11.33 -33.75
CA GLN A 66 -11.26 12.58 -32.95
C GLN A 66 -10.13 12.84 -31.93
N PRO A 67 -9.04 13.54 -32.31
CA PRO A 67 -7.99 13.95 -31.38
C PRO A 67 -8.51 14.92 -30.28
N GLU A 68 -9.49 15.77 -30.55
CA GLU A 68 -10.00 16.74 -29.57
C GLU A 68 -10.65 16.13 -28.32
N LYS A 69 -11.45 15.06 -28.44
CA LYS A 69 -12.09 14.40 -27.28
C LYS A 69 -11.13 13.55 -26.46
N ALA A 70 -10.22 12.82 -27.11
CA ALA A 70 -9.23 11.99 -26.42
C ALA A 70 -8.23 12.84 -25.61
N THR A 71 -7.88 14.03 -26.10
CA THR A 71 -6.95 14.93 -25.41
C THR A 71 -7.60 15.60 -24.19
N SER A 72 -8.90 15.96 -24.29
CA SER A 72 -9.65 16.53 -23.16
C SER A 72 -9.90 15.52 -22.04
N LEU A 73 -10.26 14.28 -22.39
CA LEU A 73 -10.44 13.19 -21.42
C LEU A 73 -9.11 12.86 -20.69
N ARG A 74 -8.00 12.76 -21.42
CA ARG A 74 -6.68 12.53 -20.80
C ARG A 74 -6.26 13.66 -19.86
N LYS A 75 -6.56 14.92 -20.19
CA LYS A 75 -6.27 16.07 -19.32
C LYS A 75 -7.06 16.00 -18.01
N LYS A 76 -8.35 15.65 -18.09
CA LYS A 76 -9.19 15.48 -16.90
C LYS A 76 -8.70 14.33 -16.02
N ASP A 77 -8.31 13.21 -16.62
CA ASP A 77 -7.75 12.08 -15.87
C ASP A 77 -6.43 12.45 -15.19
N THR A 78 -5.56 13.22 -15.86
CA THR A 78 -4.31 13.70 -15.23
C THR A 78 -4.56 14.67 -14.09
N GLU A 79 -5.55 15.56 -14.20
CA GLU A 79 -5.88 16.50 -13.13
C GLU A 79 -6.41 15.78 -11.88
N VAL A 80 -7.30 14.79 -12.07
CA VAL A 80 -7.80 13.95 -10.97
C VAL A 80 -6.67 13.18 -10.29
N ILE A 81 -5.73 12.63 -11.06
CA ILE A 81 -4.57 11.91 -10.50
C ILE A 81 -3.68 12.87 -9.69
N LEU A 82 -3.43 14.08 -10.19
CA LEU A 82 -2.61 15.07 -9.48
C LEU A 82 -3.27 15.52 -8.17
N SER A 83 -4.57 15.79 -8.19
CA SER A 83 -5.33 16.11 -6.96
C SER A 83 -5.24 14.97 -5.95
N ARG A 84 -5.41 13.71 -6.40
CA ARG A 84 -5.31 12.55 -5.51
C ARG A 84 -3.92 12.35 -4.94
N LEU A 85 -2.87 12.61 -5.73
CA LEU A 85 -1.49 12.58 -5.24
C LEU A 85 -1.24 13.64 -4.18
N GLN A 86 -1.81 14.83 -4.35
CA GLN A 86 -1.69 15.91 -3.37
C GLN A 86 -2.39 15.53 -2.05
N GLU A 87 -3.62 15.00 -2.10
CA GLU A 87 -4.33 14.48 -0.91
C GLU A 87 -3.49 13.43 -0.18
N ILE A 88 -2.94 12.45 -0.92
CA ILE A 88 -2.10 11.40 -0.33
C ILE A 88 -0.83 11.99 0.31
N GLN A 89 -0.24 13.03 -0.28
CA GLN A 89 0.92 13.70 0.31
C GLN A 89 0.56 14.43 1.61
N GLU A 90 -0.59 15.10 1.65
CA GLU A 90 -1.12 15.77 2.84
C GLU A 90 -1.40 14.75 3.96
N ASP A 91 -2.09 13.64 3.65
CA ASP A 91 -2.36 12.55 4.59
C ASP A 91 -1.07 11.95 5.16
N ASN A 92 -0.07 11.69 4.30
CA ASN A 92 1.23 11.19 4.73
C ASN A 92 1.94 12.16 5.67
N ASN A 93 1.82 13.46 5.44
CA ASN A 93 2.40 14.48 6.32
C ASN A 93 1.70 14.50 7.68
N ILE A 94 0.38 14.36 7.72
CA ILE A 94 -0.40 14.27 8.97
C ILE A 94 0.01 13.02 9.75
N LEU A 95 0.02 11.85 9.11
CA LEU A 95 0.40 10.58 9.74
C LEU A 95 1.83 10.63 10.30
N ARG A 96 2.76 11.27 9.58
CA ARG A 96 4.14 11.45 10.08
C ARG A 96 4.19 12.31 11.35
N LYS A 97 3.40 13.39 11.42
CA LYS A 97 3.31 14.25 12.61
C LYS A 97 2.69 13.50 13.79
N GLU A 98 1.61 12.77 13.58
CA GLU A 98 0.98 11.96 14.63
C GLU A 98 1.94 10.88 15.15
N MET A 99 2.64 10.19 14.26
CA MET A 99 3.62 9.18 14.64
C MET A 99 4.78 9.78 15.44
N GLN A 100 5.23 11.00 15.09
CA GLN A 100 6.25 11.71 15.85
C GLN A 100 5.74 12.06 17.25
N LEU A 101 4.54 12.64 17.36
CA LEU A 101 3.94 13.00 18.64
C LEU A 101 3.75 11.78 19.55
N LEU A 102 3.28 10.66 18.99
CA LEU A 102 3.13 9.41 19.72
C LEU A 102 4.48 8.92 20.26
N ARG A 103 5.53 8.95 19.44
CA ARG A 103 6.89 8.55 19.88
C ARG A 103 7.43 9.45 20.99
N GLU A 104 7.24 10.76 20.89
CA GLU A 104 7.65 11.70 21.92
C GLU A 104 6.89 11.45 23.22
N THR A 105 5.58 11.23 23.14
CA THR A 105 4.71 10.95 24.30
C THR A 105 5.08 9.63 24.97
N THR A 106 5.29 8.56 24.20
CA THR A 106 5.70 7.27 24.77
C THR A 106 7.08 7.36 25.41
N GLN A 107 8.02 8.08 24.79
CA GLN A 107 9.35 8.28 25.36
C GLN A 107 9.28 9.05 26.69
N GLN A 108 8.48 10.12 26.76
CA GLN A 108 8.28 10.88 28.00
C GLN A 108 7.68 10.01 29.12
N LEU A 109 6.66 9.21 28.81
CA LEU A 109 6.05 8.30 29.79
C LEU A 109 7.05 7.27 30.33
N LEU A 110 7.88 6.70 29.46
CA LEU A 110 8.94 5.77 29.88
C LEU A 110 9.93 6.44 30.81
N THR A 111 10.37 7.67 30.48
CA THR A 111 11.30 8.41 31.33
C THR A 111 10.70 8.78 32.69
N ASP A 112 9.42 9.20 32.73
CA ASP A 112 8.71 9.49 33.98
C ASP A 112 8.56 8.22 34.84
N GLN A 113 8.22 7.08 34.22
CA GLN A 113 8.16 5.81 34.95
C GLN A 113 9.50 5.39 35.54
N GLU A 114 10.60 5.54 34.80
CA GLU A 114 11.94 5.25 35.31
C GLU A 114 12.34 6.17 36.46
N GLN A 115 12.02 7.47 36.37
CA GLN A 115 12.27 8.43 37.44
C GLN A 115 11.50 8.06 38.71
N ARG A 116 10.19 7.80 38.58
CA ARG A 116 9.35 7.37 39.71
C ARG A 116 9.84 6.08 40.36
N ARG A 117 10.33 5.13 39.56
CA ARG A 117 10.93 3.89 40.09
C ARG A 117 12.17 4.18 40.92
N LYS A 118 13.09 5.01 40.42
CA LYS A 118 14.30 5.41 41.15
C LYS A 118 13.96 6.18 42.42
N GLU A 119 12.99 7.09 42.37
CA GLU A 119 12.51 7.82 43.54
C GLU A 119 11.91 6.89 44.60
N ALA A 120 11.10 5.91 44.19
CA ALA A 120 10.54 4.92 45.09
C ALA A 120 11.63 4.05 45.73
N GLU A 121 12.62 3.60 44.94
CA GLU A 121 13.77 2.84 45.43
C GLU A 121 14.58 3.64 46.47
N ASN A 122 14.87 4.91 46.16
CA ASN A 122 15.56 5.82 47.07
C ASN A 122 14.74 6.07 48.36
N ALA A 123 13.43 6.30 48.25
CA ALA A 123 12.56 6.49 49.40
C ALA A 123 12.53 5.25 50.31
N VAL A 124 12.52 4.05 49.73
CA VAL A 124 12.63 2.79 50.48
C VAL A 124 13.99 2.68 51.17
N ALA A 125 15.08 3.06 50.50
CA ALA A 125 16.41 3.05 51.10
C ALA A 125 16.51 4.03 52.29
N THR A 126 16.07 5.28 52.13
CA THR A 126 16.06 6.28 53.21
C THR A 126 15.19 5.83 54.39
N ARG A 127 14.05 5.18 54.14
CA ARG A 127 13.21 4.63 55.21
C ARG A 127 13.95 3.56 56.03
N LYS A 128 14.63 2.63 55.37
CA LYS A 128 15.43 1.59 56.04
C LYS A 128 16.56 2.19 56.89
N GLU A 129 17.26 3.20 56.36
CA GLU A 129 18.30 3.91 57.11
C GLU A 129 17.74 4.59 58.36
N ASN A 130 16.60 5.29 58.22
CA ASN A 130 15.93 5.92 59.36
C ASN A 130 15.49 4.89 60.42
N GLU A 131 14.93 3.76 60.00
CA GLU A 131 14.56 2.66 60.91
C GLU A 131 15.78 2.11 61.66
N ALA A 132 16.90 1.90 60.95
CA ALA A 132 18.15 1.43 61.55
C ALA A 132 18.70 2.43 62.59
N LEU A 133 18.69 3.73 62.27
CA LEU A 133 19.12 4.79 63.19
C LEU A 133 18.21 4.89 64.43
N LEU A 134 16.89 4.74 64.25
CA LEU A 134 15.95 4.73 65.38
C LEU A 134 16.23 3.55 66.32
N LEU A 135 16.48 2.36 65.77
CA LEU A 135 16.86 1.18 66.55
C LEU A 135 18.19 1.38 67.29
N GLU A 136 19.19 1.98 66.65
CA GLU A 136 20.48 2.29 67.27
C GLU A 136 20.32 3.29 68.42
N LEU A 137 19.55 4.37 68.21
CA LEU A 137 19.24 5.35 69.25
C LEU A 137 18.50 4.70 70.43
N GLU A 138 17.56 3.80 70.18
CA GLU A 138 16.84 3.08 71.22
C GLU A 138 17.78 2.19 72.03
N ASN A 139 18.69 1.48 71.38
CA ASN A 139 19.72 0.67 72.03
C ASN A 139 20.68 1.51 72.87
N LEU A 140 21.11 2.68 72.38
CA LEU A 140 21.94 3.61 73.13
C LEU A 140 21.21 4.17 74.35
N LYS A 141 19.94 4.56 74.21
CA LYS A 141 19.10 5.00 75.34
C LYS A 141 18.98 3.92 76.40
N LYS A 142 18.70 2.67 76.00
CA LYS A 142 18.65 1.52 76.92
C LYS A 142 20.00 1.35 77.65
N ARG A 143 21.13 1.35 76.94
CA ARG A 143 22.47 1.22 77.56
C ARG A 143 22.83 2.37 78.51
N GLY A 144 22.49 3.61 78.18
CA GLY A 144 22.70 4.76 79.05
C GLY A 144 21.82 4.74 80.30
N TRP A 145 20.55 4.35 80.13
CA TRP A 145 19.60 4.14 81.22
C TRP A 145 20.07 3.05 82.19
N TRP A 146 20.50 1.88 81.67
CA TRP A 146 21.04 0.80 82.49
C TRP A 146 22.33 1.18 83.22
N ARG A 147 23.26 1.93 82.59
CA ARG A 147 24.47 2.44 83.26
C ARG A 147 24.15 3.34 84.46
N ARG A 148 23.06 4.11 84.41
CA ARG A 148 22.65 5.00 85.52
C ARG A 148 21.95 4.25 86.66
N ILE A 149 21.34 3.10 86.37
CA ILE A 149 20.57 2.31 87.36
C ILE A 149 21.43 1.24 88.03
N LEU A 150 22.33 0.59 87.29
CA LEU A 150 23.16 -0.51 87.78
C LEU A 150 24.63 -0.11 88.04
N GLY A 151 25.02 1.11 87.69
CA GLY A 151 26.36 1.64 87.93
C GLY A 151 26.48 2.33 89.29
N ARG A 152 26.80 1.54 90.33
CA ARG A 152 27.50 1.99 91.54
C ARG A 152 28.65 1.03 91.81
#